data_AF-A0A928NNS7-F1
#
_entry.id   AF-A0A928NNS7-F1
#
_cell.length_a   1.000
_cell.length_b   1.000
_cell.length_c   1.000
_cell.angle_alpha   90.00
_cell.angle_beta   90.00
_cell.angle_gamma   90.00
#
_symmetry.space_group_name_H-M   'P 1'
#
loop_
_entity.id
_entity.type
_entity.pdbx_description
1 polymer ?
#
loop_
_entity_poly.entity_id
_entity_poly.type
_entity_poly.pdbx_seq_one_letter_code
_entity_poly.pdbx_strand_id
1 'polypeptide(L)' 'MPRIYDCILARCPFFISSGKKSVMCEGITDKCNINLLFASVEERRLHREQYCNLAYKDCMIFKMLDAKYDG' A
#
# COMPACT_ATOMS: atom_id res chain seq x y z
N MET A 1 13.20 -7.97 -12.87
CA MET A 1 12.88 -8.81 -11.71
C MET A 1 12.52 -7.90 -10.54
N PRO A 2 11.29 -7.92 -10.01
CA PRO A 2 10.95 -7.11 -8.84
C PRO A 2 11.74 -7.62 -7.63
N ARG A 3 12.42 -6.72 -6.95
CA ARG A 3 13.32 -6.99 -5.83
C ARG A 3 12.49 -7.42 -4.61
N ILE A 4 12.67 -8.67 -4.17
CA ILE A 4 11.97 -9.31 -3.03
C ILE A 4 12.09 -8.50 -1.72
N TYR A 5 13.09 -7.63 -1.62
CA TYR A 5 13.34 -6.75 -0.46
C TYR A 5 12.21 -5.73 -0.18
N ASP A 6 11.36 -5.42 -1.17
CA ASP A 6 10.28 -4.44 -1.03
C ASP A 6 9.02 -4.97 -0.29
N CYS A 7 8.93 -6.21 0.16
CA CYS A 7 7.78 -6.65 0.98
C CYS A 7 8.08 -6.70 2.48
N ILE A 8 9.35 -6.84 2.87
CA ILE A 8 9.75 -7.16 4.26
C ILE A 8 9.57 -5.97 5.23
N LEU A 9 9.60 -4.73 4.72
CA LEU A 9 9.52 -3.52 5.56
C LEU A 9 8.11 -2.93 5.71
N ALA A 10 7.12 -3.45 4.97
CA ALA A 10 5.77 -2.91 5.03
C ALA A 10 5.10 -3.32 6.35
N ARG A 11 4.69 -2.34 7.15
CA ARG A 11 3.98 -2.54 8.42
C ARG A 11 2.46 -2.37 8.29
N CYS A 12 1.99 -1.84 7.16
CA CYS A 12 0.58 -1.66 6.87
C CYS A 12 -0.13 -3.01 6.73
N PRO A 13 -1.21 -3.29 7.48
CA PRO A 13 -1.94 -4.55 7.41
C PRO A 13 -2.68 -4.74 6.08
N PHE A 14 -3.03 -3.65 5.40
CA PHE A 14 -3.76 -3.67 4.13
C PHE A 14 -2.85 -3.73 2.90
N PHE A 15 -1.52 -3.73 3.08
CA PHE A 15 -0.58 -3.83 1.98
C PHE A 15 -0.50 -5.29 1.48
N ILE A 16 -0.68 -5.49 0.17
CA ILE A 16 -0.60 -6.82 -0.44
C ILE A 16 0.74 -7.01 -1.15
N SER A 17 1.06 -6.11 -2.08
CA SER A 17 2.27 -6.22 -2.89
C SER A 17 2.66 -4.90 -3.55
N SER A 18 3.89 -4.82 -4.06
CA SER A 18 4.36 -3.67 -4.85
C SER A 18 4.91 -4.10 -6.19
N GLY A 19 4.49 -3.42 -7.25
CA GLY A 19 5.07 -3.53 -8.58
C GLY A 19 6.13 -2.45 -8.85
N LYS A 20 6.63 -2.38 -10.09
CA LYS A 20 7.68 -1.41 -10.48
C LYS A 20 7.27 0.04 -10.20
N LYS A 21 6.03 0.38 -10.54
CA LYS A 21 5.42 1.72 -10.38
C LYS A 21 4.04 1.64 -9.72
N SER A 22 3.79 0.59 -8.95
CA SER A 22 2.48 0.37 -8.36
C SER A 22 2.56 -0.18 -6.95
N VAL A 23 1.53 0.11 -6.15
CA VAL A 23 1.30 -0.48 -4.84
C VAL A 23 -0.11 -1.05 -4.81
N MET A 24 -0.22 -2.32 -4.47
CA MET A 24 -1.48 -3.02 -4.33
C MET A 24 -1.84 -3.15 -2.85
N CYS A 25 -3.02 -2.66 -2.51
CA CYS A 25 -3.63 -2.77 -1.20
C CYS A 25 -4.93 -3.58 -1.31
N GLU A 26 -5.43 -4.03 -0.16
CA GLU A 26 -6.77 -4.59 -0.05
C GLU A 26 -7.83 -3.60 -0.56
N GLY A 27 -8.92 -4.12 -1.11
CA GLY A 27 -10.06 -3.33 -1.57
C GLY A 27 -11.17 -3.21 -0.54
N ILE A 28 -12.01 -2.19 -0.76
CA ILE A 28 -13.17 -1.88 0.08
C ILE A 28 -14.17 -3.04 0.05
N THR A 29 -14.40 -3.64 -1.13
CA THR A 29 -15.30 -4.79 -1.31
C THR A 29 -14.52 -6.10 -1.28
N ASP A 30 -15.17 -7.18 -0.84
CA ASP A 30 -14.61 -8.53 -0.93
C ASP A 30 -14.14 -8.86 -2.35
N LYS A 31 -12.92 -9.42 -2.44
CA LYS A 31 -12.21 -9.78 -3.69
C LYS A 31 -11.83 -8.60 -4.59
N CYS A 32 -11.97 -7.36 -4.14
CA CYS A 32 -11.40 -6.20 -4.82
C CYS A 32 -10.04 -5.85 -4.24
N ASN A 33 -9.18 -5.25 -5.08
CA ASN A 33 -7.89 -4.70 -4.68
C ASN A 33 -7.82 -3.24 -5.11
N ILE A 34 -7.18 -2.39 -4.29
CA ILE A 34 -6.83 -1.02 -4.66
C ILE A 34 -5.44 -1.05 -5.27
N ASN A 35 -5.29 -0.55 -6.50
CA ASN A 35 -4.01 -0.46 -7.17
C ASN A 35 -3.63 1.02 -7.35
N LEU A 36 -2.67 1.48 -6.56
CA LEU A 36 -2.09 2.81 -6.67
C LEU A 36 -1.04 2.80 -7.78
N LEU A 37 -1.23 3.63 -8.80
CA LEU A 37 -0.29 3.81 -9.89
C LEU A 37 0.48 5.12 -9.69
N PHE A 38 1.81 5.05 -9.86
CA PHE A 38 2.71 6.19 -9.71
C PHE A 38 3.36 6.52 -11.04
N ALA A 39 3.66 7.80 -11.29
CA ALA A 39 4.32 8.22 -12.52
C ALA A 39 5.77 7.67 -12.59
N SER A 40 6.45 7.62 -11.44
CA SER A 40 7.82 7.14 -11.29
C SER A 40 8.00 6.03 -10.24
N VAL A 41 9.13 5.33 -10.35
CA VAL A 41 9.58 4.32 -9.38
C VAL A 41 9.91 4.99 -8.03
N GLU A 42 10.41 6.22 -8.07
CA GLU A 42 10.81 7.02 -6.91
C GLU A 42 9.61 7.49 -6.10
N GLU A 43 8.57 8.02 -6.74
CA GLU A 43 7.33 8.40 -6.06
C GLU A 43 6.69 7.21 -5.34
N ARG A 44 6.65 6.05 -6.01
CA ARG A 44 6.18 4.81 -5.39
C ARG A 44 7.02 4.44 -4.17
N ARG A 45 8.35 4.60 -4.25
CA ARG A 45 9.26 4.32 -3.13
C ARG A 45 8.99 5.28 -1.96
N LEU A 46 8.88 6.59 -2.22
CA LEU A 46 8.59 7.60 -1.21
C LEU A 46 7.24 7.34 -0.53
N HIS A 47 6.20 7.05 -1.31
CA HIS A 47 4.89 6.70 -0.77
C HIS A 47 4.97 5.47 0.15
N ARG A 48 5.70 4.43 -0.28
CA ARG A 48 5.88 3.21 0.51
C ARG A 48 6.67 3.47 1.79
N GLU A 49 7.78 4.20 1.71
CA GLU A 49 8.62 4.50 2.87
C GLU A 49 7.85 5.34 3.91
N GLN A 50 7.14 6.36 3.45
CA GLN A 50 6.39 7.27 4.31
C GLN A 50 5.15 6.59 4.92
N TYR A 51 4.33 5.95 4.07
CA TYR A 51 3.03 5.44 4.49
C TYR A 51 3.06 3.95 4.77
N CYS A 52 3.62 3.09 3.91
CA CYS A 52 3.55 1.65 4.17
C CYS A 52 4.51 1.17 5.28
N ASN A 53 5.67 1.82 5.46
CA ASN A 53 6.71 1.35 6.39
C ASN A 53 6.68 2.09 7.74
N LEU A 54 6.45 3.40 7.75
CA LEU A 54 6.56 4.25 8.94
C LEU A 54 5.19 4.61 9.53
N ALA A 55 4.36 5.34 8.78
CA ALA A 55 3.14 5.98 9.27
C ALA A 55 1.89 5.49 8.51
N TYR A 56 1.62 4.19 8.54
CA TYR A 56 0.51 3.60 7.77
C TYR A 56 -0.86 4.11 8.19
N LYS A 57 -1.03 4.52 9.45
CA LYS A 57 -2.27 5.14 9.95
C LYS A 57 -2.60 6.47 9.27
N ASP A 58 -1.59 7.15 8.71
CA ASP A 58 -1.78 8.40 7.96
C ASP A 58 -2.08 8.18 6.48
N CYS A 59 -1.92 6.95 5.98
CA CYS A 59 -2.26 6.61 4.60
C CYS A 59 -3.77 6.76 4.38
N MET A 60 -4.18 7.45 3.31
CA MET A 60 -5.60 7.58 2.96
C MET A 60 -6.25 6.22 2.71
N ILE A 61 -5.52 5.28 2.10
CA ILE A 61 -6.03 3.92 1.84
C ILE A 61 -6.25 3.17 3.14
N PHE A 62 -5.35 3.31 4.11
CA PHE A 62 -5.56 2.74 5.44
C PHE A 62 -6.81 3.31 6.08
N LYS A 63 -6.97 4.64 6.11
CA LYS A 63 -8.17 5.28 6.72
C LYS A 63 -9.48 4.83 6.06
N MET A 64 -9.48 4.67 4.74
CA MET A 64 -10.64 4.17 4.00
C MET A 64 -10.97 2.72 4.34
N LEU A 65 -9.95 1.86 4.47
CA LEU A 65 -10.13 0.44 4.78
C LEU A 65 -10.40 0.19 6.27
N ASP A 66 -9.78 0.94 7.16
CA ASP A 66 -10.03 0.88 8.61
C ASP A 66 -11.51 1.17 8.91
N ALA A 67 -12.09 2.17 8.23
CA ALA A 67 -13.52 2.47 8.31
C ALA A 67 -14.45 1.34 7.85
N LYS A 68 -13.97 0.37 7.05
CA LYS A 68 -14.72 -0.83 6.67
C LYS A 68 -14.84 -1.82 7.84
N TYR A 69 -13.82 -1.86 8.70
CA TYR A 69 -13.73 -2.82 9.82
C TYR A 69 -14.20 -2.23 11.16
N ASP A 70 -14.36 -0.92 11.26
CA ASP A 70 -14.93 -0.22 12.42
C ASP A 70 -16.47 -0.31 12.50
N GLY A 71 -17.10 -1.10 11.61
CA GLY A 71 -18.55 -1.30 11.50
C GLY A 71 -19.05 -2.62 12.07
#